data_AF-A0A3S3QYR8-F1
#
_entry.id   AF-A0A3S3QYR8-F1
#
_cell.length_a   1.000
_cell.length_b   1.000
_cell.length_c   1.000
_cell.angle_alpha   90.00
_cell.angle_beta   90.00
_cell.angle_gamma   90.00
#
_symmetry.space_group_name_H-M   'P 1'
#
loop_
_entity.id
_entity.type
_entity.pdbx_description
1 polymer ?
#
loop_
_entity_poly.entity_id
_entity_poly.type
_entity_poly.pdbx_seq_one_letter_code
_entity_poly.pdbx_strand_id
1 'polypeptide(L)'
;MCVATNFERSDFFFKNVFVSKNDELKAAKRKRATSRAIAPTVLKKRRVAANERERRRMHCLNVAFDKLRQVVPSLENDRKLSKYETLQMARSYILALNELLLKQ
;
A
#
# COMPACT_ATOMS: atom_id res chain seq x y z
N MET A 1 5.25 -22.37 -15.15
CA MET A 1 4.53 -22.92 -13.97
C MET A 1 5.49 -22.98 -12.80
N CYS A 2 5.22 -22.21 -11.75
CA CYS A 2 5.60 -22.54 -10.37
C CYS A 2 4.43 -22.06 -9.52
N VAL A 3 3.56 -22.99 -9.21
CA VAL A 3 2.54 -22.89 -8.17
C VAL A 3 3.27 -22.80 -6.83
N ALA A 4 3.05 -21.69 -6.12
CA ALA A 4 3.18 -21.64 -4.68
C ALA A 4 1.84 -21.10 -4.18
N THR A 5 0.89 -22.02 -4.03
CA THR A 5 -0.21 -21.89 -3.10
C THR A 5 0.37 -21.50 -1.74
N ASN A 6 -0.07 -20.38 -1.17
CA ASN A 6 -0.24 -20.12 0.26
C ASN A 6 -0.88 -18.74 0.44
N PHE A 7 -2.19 -18.75 0.19
CA PHE A 7 -3.21 -18.11 1.01
C PHE A 7 -2.81 -18.20 2.51
N GLU A 8 -3.13 -17.17 3.30
CA GLU A 8 -2.69 -16.89 4.70
C GLU A 8 -1.43 -16.02 4.86
N ARG A 9 -1.59 -14.69 4.73
CA ARG A 9 -0.77 -13.72 5.47
C ARG A 9 -1.47 -12.38 5.71
N SER A 10 -2.73 -12.46 6.12
CA SER A 10 -3.54 -11.32 6.59
C SER A 10 -3.05 -10.68 7.90
N ASP A 11 -2.12 -11.32 8.65
CA ASP A 11 -1.78 -10.87 10.01
C ASP A 11 -0.51 -10.01 10.16
N PHE A 12 0.24 -9.74 9.08
CA PHE A 12 1.46 -8.93 9.20
C PHE A 12 1.20 -7.41 9.14
N PHE A 13 0.08 -7.00 8.55
CA PHE A 13 -0.22 -5.58 8.34
C PHE A 13 -0.73 -4.92 9.62
N PHE A 14 -1.58 -5.59 10.40
CA PHE A 14 -2.18 -5.01 11.61
C PHE A 14 -1.17 -4.85 12.77
N LYS A 15 -0.18 -5.75 12.87
CA LYS A 15 0.79 -5.76 13.98
C LYS A 15 1.82 -4.62 13.94
N ASN A 16 2.00 -3.95 12.80
CA ASN A 16 2.98 -2.85 12.65
C ASN A 16 2.42 -1.45 12.94
N VAL A 17 1.12 -1.32 13.19
CA VAL A 17 0.53 -0.04 13.62
C VAL A 17 0.66 0.15 15.14
N PHE A 18 0.84 -0.93 15.92
CA PHE A 18 0.99 -0.89 17.37
C PHE A 18 2.35 -1.51 17.80
N VAL A 19 3.45 -0.87 17.42
CA VAL A 19 4.78 -1.21 17.97
C VAL A 19 4.89 -0.60 19.36
N SER A 20 5.02 -1.46 20.39
CA SER A 20 5.19 -1.06 21.78
C SER A 20 6.60 -0.50 22.03
N LYS A 21 6.71 0.58 22.82
CA LYS A 21 7.95 1.35 23.11
C LYS A 21 9.16 0.53 23.58
N ASN A 22 8.98 -0.73 23.98
CA ASN A 22 10.05 -1.61 24.47
C ASN A 22 10.97 -2.17 23.37
N ASP A 23 10.58 -2.11 22.09
CA ASP A 23 11.39 -2.65 20.98
C ASP A 23 12.46 -1.68 20.43
N GLU A 24 12.33 -0.37 20.69
CA GLU A 24 13.30 0.65 20.22
C GLU A 24 14.69 0.52 20.89
N LEU A 25 14.71 0.21 22.19
CA LEU A 25 15.94 0.09 22.98
C LEU A 25 16.78 -1.13 22.55
N LYS A 26 16.14 -2.23 22.13
CA LYS A 26 16.83 -3.43 21.62
C LYS A 26 17.38 -3.20 20.21
N ALA A 27 16.69 -2.41 19.37
CA ALA A 27 17.17 -2.04 18.04
C ALA A 27 18.40 -1.12 18.10
N ALA A 28 18.44 -0.18 19.05
CA ALA A 28 19.56 0.74 19.24
C ALA A 28 20.87 0.02 19.64
N LYS A 29 20.79 -1.02 20.49
CA LYS A 29 21.97 -1.80 20.92
C LYS A 29 22.60 -2.60 19.76
N ARG A 30 21.81 -3.03 18.77
CA ARG A 30 22.28 -3.67 17.53
C ARG A 30 22.95 -2.71 16.55
N LYS A 31 22.62 -1.41 16.58
CA LYS A 31 23.19 -0.40 15.66
C LYS A 31 24.67 -0.07 15.95
N ARG A 32 25.13 -0.21 17.21
CA ARG A 32 26.52 0.10 17.60
C ARG A 32 27.55 -0.96 17.17
N ALA A 33 27.14 -2.19 16.86
CA ALA A 33 28.06 -3.26 16.47
C ALA A 33 28.38 -3.29 14.95
N THR A 34 27.74 -2.45 14.13
CA THR A 34 27.80 -2.52 12.66
C THR A 34 28.59 -1.40 11.99
N SER A 35 29.48 -0.70 12.70
CA SER A 35 30.38 0.29 12.10
C SER A 35 31.50 -0.32 11.24
N ARG A 36 31.57 -1.65 11.11
CA ARG A 36 32.39 -2.33 10.09
C ARG A 36 31.71 -2.18 8.73
N ALA A 37 32.43 -1.62 7.76
CA ALA A 37 31.96 -1.42 6.38
C ALA A 37 31.19 -2.66 5.87
N ILE A 38 29.89 -2.49 5.64
CA ILE A 38 29.00 -3.58 5.22
C ILE A 38 29.39 -3.98 3.80
N ALA A 39 29.67 -5.27 3.58
CA ALA A 39 30.04 -5.78 2.27
C ALA A 39 29.03 -5.36 1.18
N PRO A 40 29.49 -4.91 -0.02
CA PRO A 40 28.62 -4.43 -1.10
C PRO A 40 27.49 -5.40 -1.49
N THR A 41 27.72 -6.70 -1.36
CA THR A 41 26.74 -7.77 -1.63
C THR A 41 25.57 -7.74 -0.66
N VAL A 42 25.82 -7.47 0.63
CA VAL A 42 24.77 -7.35 1.66
C VAL A 42 23.95 -6.09 1.44
N LEU A 43 24.58 -4.97 1.06
CA LEU A 43 23.88 -3.73 0.69
C LEU A 43 22.96 -3.95 -0.53
N LYS A 44 23.44 -4.66 -1.56
CA LYS A 44 22.62 -5.03 -2.73
C LYS A 44 21.40 -5.86 -2.34
N LYS A 45 21.57 -6.88 -1.49
CA LYS A 45 20.46 -7.70 -0.98
C LYS A 45 19.43 -6.87 -0.20
N ARG A 46 19.90 -5.95 0.66
CA ARG A 46 19.02 -5.03 1.42
C ARG A 46 18.22 -4.12 0.51
N ARG A 47 18.85 -3.56 -0.52
CA ARG A 47 18.18 -2.70 -1.51
C ARG A 47 17.11 -3.47 -2.29
N VAL A 48 17.41 -4.69 -2.76
CA VAL A 48 16.42 -5.53 -3.44
C VAL A 48 15.23 -5.84 -2.54
N ALA A 49 15.49 -6.22 -1.28
CA ALA A 49 14.42 -6.47 -0.31
C ALA A 49 13.58 -5.22 0.00
N ALA A 50 14.18 -4.03 0.00
CA ALA A 50 13.46 -2.77 0.18
C ALA A 50 12.57 -2.44 -1.02
N ASN A 51 13.10 -2.56 -2.24
CA ASN A 51 12.35 -2.32 -3.48
C ASN A 51 11.15 -3.27 -3.60
N GLU A 52 11.33 -4.53 -3.20
CA GLU A 52 10.25 -5.52 -3.16
C GLU A 52 9.12 -5.11 -2.21
N ARG A 53 9.46 -4.60 -1.02
CA ARG A 53 8.46 -4.10 -0.07
C ARG A 53 7.68 -2.91 -0.63
N GLU A 54 8.36 -1.96 -1.27
CA GLU A 54 7.68 -0.80 -1.86
C GLU A 54 6.78 -1.22 -3.03
N ARG A 55 7.21 -2.19 -3.85
CA ARG A 55 6.35 -2.72 -4.93
C ARG A 55 5.06 -3.31 -4.36
N ARG A 56 5.15 -4.10 -3.28
CA ARG A 56 3.96 -4.64 -2.61
C ARG A 56 3.06 -3.54 -2.03
N ARG A 57 3.65 -2.55 -1.37
CA ARG A 57 2.91 -1.38 -0.85
C ARG A 57 2.14 -0.67 -1.98
N MET A 58 2.81 -0.40 -3.10
CA MET A 58 2.20 0.23 -4.27
C MET A 58 1.15 -0.64 -4.96
N HIS A 59 1.34 -1.96 -4.98
CA HIS A 59 0.34 -2.89 -5.50
C HIS A 59 -0.96 -2.82 -4.69
N CYS A 60 -0.88 -2.85 -3.35
CA CYS A 60 -2.05 -2.69 -2.48
C CYS A 60 -2.78 -1.36 -2.73
N LEU A 61 -2.04 -0.26 -2.91
CA LEU A 61 -2.61 1.04 -3.23
C LEU A 61 -3.33 1.02 -4.58
N ASN A 62 -2.73 0.41 -5.61
CA ASN A 62 -3.35 0.33 -6.93
C ASN A 62 -4.62 -0.53 -6.91
N VAL A 63 -4.63 -1.63 -6.15
CA VAL A 63 -5.83 -2.46 -5.94
C VAL A 63 -6.96 -1.64 -5.28
N ALA A 64 -6.65 -0.79 -4.30
CA ALA A 64 -7.65 0.10 -3.71
C ALA A 64 -8.19 1.13 -4.72
N PHE A 65 -7.32 1.68 -5.59
CA PHE A 65 -7.74 2.55 -6.68
C PHE A 65 -8.65 1.84 -7.69
N ASP A 66 -8.38 0.58 -8.02
CA ASP A 66 -9.23 -0.20 -8.92
C ASP A 66 -10.60 -0.48 -8.31
N LYS A 67 -10.67 -0.77 -7.00
CA LYS A 67 -11.95 -0.88 -6.27
C LYS A 67 -12.72 0.43 -6.29
N LEU A 68 -12.04 1.56 -6.12
CA LEU A 68 -12.69 2.88 -6.23
C LEU A 68 -13.27 3.10 -7.64
N ARG A 69 -12.55 2.73 -8.70
CA ARG A 69 -13.06 2.84 -10.08
C ARG A 69 -14.32 2.02 -10.33
N GLN A 70 -14.50 0.89 -9.64
CA GLN A 70 -15.70 0.06 -9.80
C GLN A 70 -16.97 0.73 -9.28
N VAL A 71 -16.85 1.63 -8.30
CA VAL A 71 -18.00 2.32 -7.69
C VAL A 71 -18.15 3.76 -8.17
N VAL A 72 -17.16 4.30 -8.88
CA VAL A 72 -17.22 5.64 -9.45
C VAL A 72 -17.90 5.58 -10.82
N PRO A 73 -18.94 6.38 -11.07
CA PRO A 73 -19.59 6.41 -12.37
C PRO A 73 -18.63 6.88 -13.47
N SER A 74 -18.58 6.16 -14.58
CA SER A 74 -17.78 6.49 -15.78
C SER A 74 -18.69 6.59 -17.00
N LEU A 75 -18.50 7.62 -17.82
CA LEU A 75 -19.24 7.82 -19.07
C LEU A 75 -18.70 6.93 -20.21
N GLU A 76 -17.42 6.58 -20.14
CA GLU A 76 -16.74 5.74 -21.12
C GLU A 76 -16.55 4.34 -20.48
N ASN A 77 -17.46 3.40 -20.75
CA ASN A 77 -17.50 2.10 -20.08
C ASN A 77 -16.21 1.27 -20.24
N ASP A 78 -15.44 1.49 -21.31
CA ASP A 78 -14.21 0.72 -21.59
C ASP A 78 -12.91 1.46 -21.25
N ARG A 79 -12.96 2.76 -20.93
CA ARG A 79 -11.75 3.52 -20.63
C ARG A 79 -11.47 3.55 -19.13
N LYS A 80 -10.26 3.11 -18.75
CA LYS A 80 -9.76 3.27 -17.38
C LYS A 80 -9.43 4.74 -17.08
N LEU A 81 -10.13 5.32 -16.12
CA LEU A 81 -9.85 6.67 -15.60
C LEU A 81 -8.44 6.76 -14.97
N SER A 82 -7.75 7.88 -15.20
CA SER A 82 -6.50 8.19 -14.51
C SER A 82 -6.70 8.33 -13.00
N LYS A 83 -5.61 8.35 -12.22
CA LYS A 83 -5.70 8.51 -10.75
C LYS A 83 -6.36 9.84 -10.37
N TYR A 84 -6.02 10.92 -11.07
CA TYR A 84 -6.60 12.24 -10.82
C TYR A 84 -8.09 12.28 -11.18
N GLU A 85 -8.46 11.81 -12.38
CA GLU A 85 -9.86 11.75 -12.80
C GLU A 85 -10.70 10.88 -11.85
N THR A 86 -10.18 9.73 -11.41
CA THR A 86 -10.87 8.86 -10.45
C THR A 86 -11.17 9.59 -9.14
N LEU A 87 -10.22 10.36 -8.61
CA LEU A 87 -10.41 11.12 -7.37
C LEU A 87 -11.41 12.27 -7.55
N GLN A 88 -11.34 12.98 -8.67
CA GLN A 88 -12.29 14.06 -8.96
C GLN A 88 -13.72 13.53 -9.13
N MET A 89 -13.88 12.45 -9.90
CA MET A 89 -15.17 11.81 -10.09
C MET A 89 -15.74 11.25 -8.78
N ALA A 90 -14.91 10.63 -7.93
CA ALA A 90 -15.33 10.17 -6.61
C ALA A 90 -15.84 11.31 -5.73
N ARG A 91 -15.12 12.44 -5.68
CA ARG A 91 -15.55 13.63 -4.93
C ARG A 91 -16.90 14.14 -5.43
N SER A 92 -17.03 14.36 -6.74
CA SER A 92 -18.27 14.86 -7.36
C SER A 92 -19.43 13.89 -7.12
N TYR A 93 -19.18 12.59 -7.16
CA TYR A 93 -20.21 11.58 -6.94
C TYR A 93 -20.74 11.59 -5.50
N ILE A 94 -19.85 11.68 -4.49
CA ILE A 94 -20.27 11.81 -3.09
C ILE A 94 -21.16 13.06 -2.91
N LEU A 95 -20.78 14.20 -3.52
CA LEU A 95 -21.57 15.43 -3.43
C LEU A 95 -22.97 15.27 -4.08
N ALA A 96 -23.03 14.66 -5.27
CA ALA A 96 -24.29 14.43 -5.96
C ALA A 96 -25.23 13.49 -5.18
N LEU A 97 -24.68 12.42 -4.58
CA LEU A 97 -25.46 11.52 -3.73
C LEU A 97 -26.00 12.24 -2.48
N ASN A 98 -25.17 13.06 -1.83
CA ASN A 98 -25.61 13.86 -0.67
C ASN A 98 -26.74 14.83 -1.05
N GLU A 99 -26.62 15.52 -2.18
CA GLU A 99 -27.67 16.42 -2.67
C GLU A 99 -28.97 15.68 -2.94
N LEU A 100 -28.91 14.49 -3.57
CA LEU A 100 -30.08 13.67 -3.85
C LEU A 100 -30.78 13.19 -2.57
N LEU A 101 -30.02 12.86 -1.53
CA LEU A 101 -30.57 12.43 -0.24
C LEU A 101 -31.16 13.60 0.58
N LEU A 102 -30.64 14.82 0.42
CA LEU A 102 -31.10 16.02 1.15
C LEU A 102 -32.23 16.77 0.45
N LYS A 103 -32.47 16.50 -0.84
CA LYS A 103 -33.56 17.09 -1.63
C LYS A 103 -34.85 16.24 -1.66
N GLN A 104 -34.92 15.17 -0.86
CA GLN A 104 -36.15 14.42 -0.59
C GLN A 104 -36.85 14.99 0.65
#